data_AF-A0A5P8VQH2-F1
#
_entry.id   AF-A0A5P8VQH2-F1
#
_cell.length_a   1.000
_cell.length_b   1.000
_cell.length_c   1.000
_cell.angle_alpha   90.00
_cell.angle_beta   90.00
_cell.angle_gamma   90.00
#
_symmetry.space_group_name_H-M   'P 1'
#
loop_
_entity.id
_entity.type
_entity.pdbx_description
1 polymer ?
#
loop_
_entity_poly.entity_id
_entity_poly.type
_entity_poly.pdbx_seq_one_letter_code
_entity_poly.pdbx_strand_id
1 'polypeptide(L)'
;MEINKFGRKKEVVATAKRQLLKALNCRDITAIESLIVEWQSILGSEKLTDLIVNEVMLECDSDSHSWFCQIFLGQAQYKQMEEKAQSNVFQILVSKGLEPGKDFSSGLDGMMIVGDRAKQILLTQVPPKHQALFETQLESSLVSDPVTTIEQQLGCAFFSNLTEIAIQQMQVLSNSQAAAYLGVLLAGLVSRHPQLQDADFPTRFIANTLQGLSQERAMLILNDPETNPQFDEMIIFGHLLAAMGDKEYHRLTEEEGGISLDQLKKLDLVWSGERRLSEMVAMMEKWHFRNR
;
A
#
# COMPACT_ATOMS: atom_id res chain seq x y z
N MET A 1 21.18 24.22 52.47
CA MET A 1 21.85 24.11 51.15
C MET A 1 21.17 22.98 50.38
N GLU A 2 20.09 23.27 49.65
CA GLU A 2 19.29 22.29 48.88
C GLU A 2 19.64 22.31 47.38
N ILE A 3 20.91 22.12 47.05
CA ILE A 3 21.40 22.24 45.67
C ILE A 3 21.72 20.83 45.13
N ASN A 4 20.69 20.00 44.88
CA ASN A 4 20.75 18.89 43.89
C ASN A 4 19.48 18.02 43.71
N LYS A 5 18.32 18.40 44.27
CA LYS A 5 17.10 17.55 44.15
C LYS A 5 16.55 17.48 42.72
N PHE A 6 16.77 18.51 41.90
CA PHE A 6 16.29 18.58 40.52
C PHE A 6 17.13 17.77 39.53
N GLY A 7 18.47 17.76 39.69
CA GLY A 7 19.38 16.95 38.85
C GLY A 7 19.17 15.46 39.04
N ARG A 8 19.13 15.00 40.30
CA ARG A 8 18.85 13.59 40.64
C ARG A 8 17.48 13.12 40.14
N LYS A 9 16.43 13.95 40.25
CA LYS A 9 15.10 13.58 39.74
C LYS A 9 15.07 13.40 38.22
N LYS A 10 15.80 14.23 37.46
CA LYS A 10 15.94 14.07 36.01
C LYS A 10 16.69 12.79 35.63
N GLU A 11 17.77 12.45 36.34
CA GLU A 11 18.51 11.21 36.10
C GLU A 11 17.67 9.96 36.40
N VAL A 12 16.87 9.99 37.46
CA VAL A 12 15.98 8.89 37.84
C VAL A 12 14.92 8.64 36.76
N VAL A 13 14.25 9.69 36.27
CA VAL A 13 13.25 9.58 35.19
C VAL A 13 13.90 9.09 33.88
N ALA A 14 15.08 9.61 33.53
CA ALA A 14 15.81 9.17 32.34
C ALA A 14 16.24 7.70 32.43
N THR A 15 16.56 7.21 33.63
CA THR A 15 16.93 5.81 33.87
C THR A 15 15.73 4.90 33.73
N ALA A 16 14.60 5.26 34.36
CA ALA A 16 13.34 4.54 34.26
C ALA A 16 12.90 4.41 32.79
N LYS A 17 12.92 5.52 32.04
CA LYS A 17 12.61 5.54 30.61
C LYS A 17 13.49 4.57 29.81
N ARG A 18 14.80 4.61 30.00
CA ARG A 18 15.75 3.76 29.26
C ARG A 18 15.51 2.27 29.52
N GLN A 19 15.24 1.91 30.77
CA GLN A 19 14.97 0.52 31.14
C GLN A 19 13.64 0.03 30.56
N LEU A 20 12.59 0.85 30.65
CA LEU A 20 11.27 0.53 30.10
C LEU A 20 11.31 0.39 28.58
N LEU A 21 11.99 1.30 27.86
CA LEU A 21 12.20 1.19 26.42
C LEU A 21 12.94 -0.09 26.04
N LYS A 22 14.00 -0.45 26.79
CA LYS A 22 14.74 -1.69 26.53
C LYS A 22 13.85 -2.93 26.73
N ALA A 23 13.06 -2.96 27.79
CA ALA A 23 12.18 -4.09 28.08
C ALA A 23 11.06 -4.23 27.02
N LEU A 24 10.51 -3.10 26.55
CA LEU A 24 9.55 -3.06 25.45
C LEU A 24 10.14 -3.57 24.14
N ASN A 25 11.32 -3.08 23.75
CA ASN A 25 11.98 -3.51 22.52
C ASN A 25 12.35 -5.01 22.54
N CYS A 26 12.62 -5.57 23.73
CA CYS A 26 12.83 -7.00 23.90
C CYS A 26 11.53 -7.81 24.05
N ARG A 27 10.36 -7.16 24.09
CA ARG A 27 9.05 -7.77 24.33
C ARG A 27 9.02 -8.67 25.57
N ASP A 28 9.72 -8.26 26.62
CA ASP A 28 9.85 -9.01 27.87
C ASP A 28 8.82 -8.51 28.89
N ILE A 29 7.68 -9.18 28.95
CA ILE A 29 6.59 -8.80 29.84
C ILE A 29 6.96 -8.92 31.32
N THR A 30 7.80 -9.89 31.69
CA THR A 30 8.19 -10.09 33.08
C THR A 30 9.07 -8.95 33.55
N ALA A 31 9.99 -8.51 32.68
CA ALA A 31 10.81 -7.33 32.95
C ALA A 31 9.96 -6.06 33.03
N ILE A 32 8.98 -5.87 32.14
CA ILE A 32 8.10 -4.70 32.16
C ILE A 32 7.28 -4.64 33.46
N GLU A 33 6.64 -5.75 33.87
CA GLU A 33 5.86 -5.81 35.11
C GLU A 33 6.74 -5.51 36.34
N SER A 34 7.93 -6.11 36.39
CA SER A 34 8.89 -5.88 37.47
C SER A 34 9.33 -4.42 37.56
N LEU A 35 9.66 -3.82 36.41
CA LEU A 35 10.06 -2.41 36.30
C LEU A 35 8.91 -1.46 36.65
N ILE A 36 7.66 -1.77 36.28
CA ILE A 36 6.49 -0.98 36.66
C ILE A 36 6.34 -0.96 38.18
N VAL A 37 6.42 -2.12 38.85
CA VAL A 37 6.33 -2.21 40.32
C VAL A 37 7.46 -1.42 40.98
N GLU A 38 8.70 -1.60 40.51
CA GLU A 38 9.86 -0.90 41.03
C GLU A 38 9.72 0.62 40.88
N TRP A 39 9.47 1.11 39.66
CA TRP A 39 9.40 2.53 39.38
C TRP A 39 8.16 3.20 39.95
N GLN A 40 7.06 2.46 40.14
CA GLN A 40 5.87 2.98 40.82
C GLN A 40 6.18 3.31 42.29
N SER A 41 7.02 2.51 42.95
CA SER A 41 7.45 2.77 44.33
C SER A 41 8.35 4.01 44.46
N ILE A 42 9.08 4.36 43.39
CA ILE A 42 10.07 5.46 43.38
C ILE A 42 9.44 6.77 42.88
N LEU A 43 8.69 6.71 41.77
CA LEU A 43 8.13 7.88 41.09
C LEU A 43 6.70 8.20 41.53
N GLY A 44 5.97 7.20 42.03
CA GLY A 44 4.52 7.25 42.20
C GLY A 44 3.78 6.91 40.90
N SER A 45 2.54 6.43 41.03
CA SER A 45 1.72 5.96 39.91
C SER A 45 1.52 7.02 38.83
N GLU A 46 1.10 8.23 39.21
CA GLU A 46 0.78 9.29 38.26
C GLU A 46 1.97 9.67 37.37
N LYS A 47 3.16 9.83 37.96
CA LYS A 47 4.38 10.17 37.21
C LYS A 47 4.89 9.02 36.36
N LEU A 48 4.74 7.79 36.84
CA LEU A 48 5.10 6.62 36.04
C LEU A 48 4.17 6.49 34.84
N THR A 49 2.85 6.67 35.02
CA THR A 49 1.89 6.66 33.92
C THR A 49 2.20 7.77 32.91
N ASP A 50 2.49 8.99 33.38
CA ASP A 50 2.89 10.10 32.52
C ASP A 50 4.15 9.77 31.71
N LEU A 51 5.18 9.22 32.37
CA LEU A 51 6.42 8.77 31.73
C LEU A 51 6.17 7.70 30.66
N ILE A 52 5.36 6.69 31.00
CA ILE A 52 5.07 5.59 30.07
C ILE A 52 4.32 6.13 28.85
N VAL A 53 3.21 6.84 29.06
CA VAL A 53 2.32 7.28 27.98
C VAL A 53 2.94 8.38 27.12
N ASN A 54 3.56 9.39 27.74
CA ASN A 54 4.00 10.60 27.04
C ASN A 54 5.47 10.58 26.64
N GLU A 55 6.25 9.57 27.02
CA GLU A 55 7.65 9.44 26.61
C GLU A 55 7.98 8.05 26.08
N VAL A 56 7.77 6.99 26.87
CA VAL A 56 8.19 5.63 26.50
C VAL A 56 7.42 5.13 25.28
N MET A 57 6.08 5.24 25.30
CA MET A 57 5.23 4.78 24.20
C MET A 57 5.41 5.62 22.92
N LEU A 58 5.87 6.87 23.04
CA LEU A 58 6.17 7.70 21.86
C LEU A 58 7.50 7.31 21.20
N GLU A 59 8.47 6.82 21.96
CA GLU A 59 9.82 6.52 21.46
C GLU A 59 10.04 5.03 21.11
N CYS A 60 9.14 4.14 21.52
CA CYS A 60 9.22 2.72 21.12
C CYS A 60 8.81 2.52 19.65
N ASP A 61 9.32 1.44 19.03
CA ASP A 61 8.94 1.06 17.67
C ASP A 61 7.47 0.63 17.59
N SER A 62 6.89 0.68 16.37
CA SER A 62 5.47 0.39 16.12
C SER A 62 5.05 -1.00 16.57
N ASP A 63 5.92 -1.99 16.40
CA ASP A 63 5.60 -3.38 16.75
C ASP A 63 5.58 -3.57 18.26
N SER A 64 6.57 -3.01 18.96
CA SER A 64 6.63 -3.02 20.42
C SER A 64 5.47 -2.25 21.04
N HIS A 65 5.08 -1.11 20.45
CA HIS A 65 3.88 -0.37 20.84
C HIS A 65 2.61 -1.22 20.70
N SER A 66 2.39 -1.79 19.50
CA SER A 66 1.21 -2.61 19.20
C SER A 66 1.14 -3.83 20.13
N TRP A 67 2.26 -4.54 20.28
CA TRP A 67 2.38 -5.70 21.16
C TRP A 67 2.03 -5.35 22.62
N PHE A 68 2.57 -4.25 23.15
CA PHE A 68 2.32 -3.85 24.53
C PHE A 68 0.85 -3.48 24.75
N CYS A 69 0.26 -2.68 23.85
CA CYS A 69 -1.15 -2.30 23.95
C CYS A 69 -2.08 -3.51 23.81
N GLN A 70 -1.77 -4.46 22.93
CA GLN A 70 -2.55 -5.69 22.77
C GLN A 70 -2.55 -6.57 24.02
N ILE A 71 -1.42 -6.65 24.73
CA ILE A 71 -1.36 -7.42 25.97
C ILE A 71 -2.06 -6.67 27.11
N PHE A 72 -1.80 -5.37 27.24
CA PHE A 72 -2.30 -4.58 28.36
C PHE A 72 -3.82 -4.35 28.28
N LEU A 73 -4.34 -4.01 27.10
CA LEU A 73 -5.78 -3.80 26.88
C LEU A 73 -6.50 -5.11 26.54
N GLY A 74 -5.78 -6.12 26.09
CA GLY A 74 -6.37 -7.30 25.47
C GLY A 74 -6.78 -7.06 24.02
N GLN A 75 -6.72 -8.12 23.22
CA GLN A 75 -6.92 -8.09 21.76
C GLN A 75 -8.21 -7.41 21.32
N ALA A 76 -9.35 -7.72 21.96
CA ALA A 76 -10.65 -7.19 21.55
C ALA A 76 -10.75 -5.67 21.75
N GLN A 77 -10.18 -5.15 22.84
CA GLN A 77 -10.25 -3.72 23.19
C GLN A 77 -9.23 -2.92 22.38
N TYR A 78 -8.06 -3.51 22.13
CA TYR A 78 -7.08 -2.94 21.21
C TYR A 78 -7.67 -2.74 19.80
N LYS A 79 -8.33 -3.77 19.25
CA LYS A 79 -8.96 -3.67 17.93
C LYS A 79 -10.05 -2.58 17.85
N GLN A 80 -10.89 -2.47 18.87
CA GLN A 80 -11.89 -1.39 18.94
C GLN A 80 -11.25 0.00 19.02
N MET A 81 -10.17 0.14 19.78
CA MET A 81 -9.41 1.39 19.87
C MET A 81 -8.79 1.76 18.53
N GLU A 82 -8.20 0.79 17.83
CA GLU A 82 -7.61 0.95 16.51
C GLU A 82 -8.66 1.38 15.47
N GLU A 83 -9.79 0.67 15.37
CA GLU A 83 -10.89 1.02 14.45
C GLU A 83 -11.40 2.45 14.69
N LYS A 84 -11.50 2.85 15.97
CA LYS A 84 -11.92 4.20 16.36
C LYS A 84 -10.86 5.25 16.01
N ALA A 85 -9.58 4.95 16.23
CA ALA A 85 -8.47 5.83 15.89
C ALA A 85 -8.40 6.04 14.37
N GLN A 86 -8.48 4.97 13.59
CA GLN A 86 -8.51 5.02 12.12
C GLN A 86 -9.72 5.82 11.61
N SER A 87 -10.91 5.57 12.17
CA SER A 87 -12.12 6.32 11.83
C SER A 87 -11.96 7.83 12.10
N ASN A 88 -11.32 8.20 13.21
CA ASN A 88 -11.06 9.60 13.53
C ASN A 88 -10.08 10.24 12.55
N VAL A 89 -8.98 9.55 12.21
CA VAL A 89 -8.02 10.02 11.20
C VAL A 89 -8.72 10.22 9.86
N PHE A 90 -9.54 9.26 9.43
CA PHE A 90 -10.33 9.35 8.21
C PHE A 90 -11.23 10.60 8.21
N GLN A 91 -11.97 10.83 9.31
CA GLN A 91 -12.84 12.01 9.45
C GLN A 91 -12.06 13.32 9.42
N ILE A 92 -10.89 13.39 10.05
CA ILE A 92 -10.01 14.56 10.00
C ILE A 92 -9.64 14.87 8.55
N LEU A 93 -9.16 13.88 7.80
CA LEU A 93 -8.70 14.06 6.42
C LEU A 93 -9.84 14.53 5.51
N VAL A 94 -11.00 13.87 5.58
CA VAL A 94 -12.19 14.28 4.80
C VAL A 94 -12.65 15.69 5.19
N SER A 95 -12.69 16.03 6.48
CA SER A 95 -13.10 17.36 6.95
C SER A 95 -12.19 18.48 6.45
N LYS A 96 -10.95 18.15 6.06
CA LYS A 96 -9.96 19.07 5.49
C LYS A 96 -9.97 19.09 3.96
N GLY A 97 -10.94 18.42 3.33
CA GLY A 97 -11.13 18.43 1.88
C GLY A 97 -10.18 17.50 1.11
N LEU A 98 -9.73 16.42 1.76
CA LEU A 98 -8.99 15.35 1.11
C LEU A 98 -9.94 14.25 0.64
N GLU A 99 -9.63 13.68 -0.52
CA GLU A 99 -10.45 12.68 -1.19
C GLU A 99 -9.89 11.27 -0.95
N PRO A 100 -10.69 10.34 -0.35
CA PRO A 100 -10.32 8.93 -0.25
C PRO A 100 -10.03 8.32 -1.64
N GLY A 101 -8.99 7.52 -1.75
CA GLY A 101 -8.52 6.90 -3.00
C GLY A 101 -7.60 7.78 -3.83
N LYS A 102 -7.47 9.08 -3.51
CA LYS A 102 -6.56 10.02 -4.17
C LYS A 102 -5.52 10.59 -3.22
N ASP A 103 -5.96 11.14 -2.09
CA ASP A 103 -5.08 11.75 -1.10
C ASP A 103 -4.68 10.76 0.01
N PHE A 104 -5.50 9.74 0.27
CA PHE A 104 -5.24 8.67 1.22
C PHE A 104 -6.16 7.46 0.96
N SER A 105 -5.74 6.26 1.36
CA SER A 105 -6.52 5.03 1.20
C SER A 105 -6.23 4.03 2.32
N SER A 106 -7.04 2.98 2.44
CA SER A 106 -6.75 1.85 3.32
C SER A 106 -6.04 0.75 2.52
N GLY A 107 -4.87 0.35 2.97
CA GLY A 107 -4.17 -0.85 2.53
C GLY A 107 -4.90 -2.12 2.95
N LEU A 108 -4.58 -3.24 2.31
CA LEU A 108 -5.18 -4.55 2.60
C LEU A 108 -4.78 -5.12 3.96
N ASP A 109 -3.66 -4.65 4.52
CA ASP A 109 -3.19 -4.93 5.88
C ASP A 109 -3.90 -4.08 6.95
N GLY A 110 -4.82 -3.20 6.53
CA GLY A 110 -5.50 -2.25 7.42
C GLY A 110 -4.69 -1.00 7.71
N MET A 111 -3.47 -0.86 7.17
CA MET A 111 -2.67 0.35 7.30
C MET A 111 -3.22 1.45 6.39
N MET A 112 -3.19 2.70 6.86
CA MET A 112 -3.60 3.83 6.03
C MET A 112 -2.43 4.29 5.16
N ILE A 113 -2.61 4.24 3.84
CA ILE A 113 -1.70 4.84 2.86
C ILE A 113 -2.04 6.32 2.78
N VAL A 114 -1.05 7.19 3.01
CA VAL A 114 -1.23 8.64 3.02
C VAL A 114 -0.35 9.30 1.96
N GLY A 115 -0.94 10.13 1.10
CA GLY A 115 -0.19 10.98 0.18
C GLY A 115 0.39 12.21 0.89
N ASP A 116 1.28 12.94 0.21
CA ASP A 116 2.01 14.09 0.79
C ASP A 116 1.10 15.15 1.40
N ARG A 117 -0.04 15.42 0.75
CA ARG A 117 -1.02 16.42 1.22
C ARG A 117 -1.73 15.95 2.50
N ALA A 118 -2.03 14.65 2.60
CA ALA A 118 -2.57 14.05 3.81
C ALA A 118 -1.54 14.05 4.94
N LYS A 119 -0.28 13.70 4.65
CA LYS A 119 0.85 13.77 5.59
C LYS A 119 0.97 15.17 6.20
N GLN A 120 0.96 16.22 5.38
CA GLN A 120 1.02 17.61 5.85
C GLN A 120 -0.16 17.97 6.76
N ILE A 121 -1.39 17.58 6.39
CA ILE A 121 -2.56 17.83 7.23
C ILE A 121 -2.44 17.11 8.58
N LEU A 122 -2.00 15.85 8.60
CA LEU A 122 -1.82 15.11 9.86
C LEU A 122 -0.74 15.74 10.74
N LEU A 123 0.37 16.20 10.17
CA LEU A 123 1.43 16.89 10.90
C LEU A 123 0.92 18.16 11.61
N THR A 124 -0.01 18.90 10.99
CA THR A 124 -0.63 20.07 11.62
C THR A 124 -1.53 19.74 12.81
N GLN A 125 -1.99 18.47 12.94
CA GLN A 125 -2.79 18.03 14.09
C GLN A 125 -1.93 17.58 15.28
N VAL A 126 -0.62 17.37 15.06
CA VAL A 126 0.31 16.92 16.09
C VAL A 126 0.96 18.13 16.77
N PRO A 127 1.11 18.15 18.11
CA PRO A 127 1.81 19.21 18.83
C PRO A 127 3.24 19.40 18.29
N PRO A 128 3.76 20.64 18.18
CA PRO A 128 5.05 20.91 17.55
C PRO A 128 6.22 20.08 18.09
N LYS A 129 6.25 19.82 19.39
CA LYS A 129 7.27 19.00 20.06
C LYS A 129 7.31 17.52 19.61
N HIS A 130 6.25 17.04 18.94
CA HIS A 130 6.11 15.65 18.49
C HIS A 130 6.08 15.52 16.96
N GLN A 131 6.09 16.64 16.21
CA GLN A 131 5.98 16.62 14.75
C GLN A 131 7.14 15.87 14.09
N ALA A 132 8.39 16.14 14.49
CA ALA A 132 9.56 15.47 13.92
C ALA A 132 9.53 13.95 14.10
N LEU A 133 9.12 13.49 15.29
CA LEU A 133 9.02 12.06 15.60
C LEU A 133 7.88 11.40 14.81
N PHE A 134 6.73 12.07 14.73
CA PHE A 134 5.61 11.61 13.93
C PHE A 134 5.94 11.57 12.43
N GLU A 135 6.68 12.56 11.93
CA GLU A 135 7.16 12.60 10.54
C GLU A 135 8.09 11.42 10.24
N THR A 136 9.03 11.12 11.13
CA THR A 136 9.90 9.93 10.97
C THR A 136 9.11 8.62 11.01
N GLN A 137 8.02 8.55 11.77
CA GLN A 137 7.14 7.38 11.81
C GLN A 137 6.32 7.23 10.51
N LEU A 138 5.83 8.34 9.95
CA LEU A 138 5.15 8.34 8.65
C LEU A 138 6.10 7.95 7.50
N GLU A 139 7.37 8.33 7.58
CA GLU A 139 8.41 7.96 6.62
C GLU A 139 8.90 6.52 6.79
N SER A 140 8.79 5.95 8.00
CA SER A 140 9.24 4.60 8.31
C SER A 140 8.35 3.49 7.73
N SER A 141 7.12 3.83 7.33
CA SER A 141 6.37 2.99 6.40
C SER A 141 6.97 3.22 5.02
N LEU A 142 8.01 2.46 4.68
CA LEU A 142 8.42 2.22 3.29
C LEU A 142 7.12 2.10 2.49
N VAL A 143 6.79 3.10 1.69
CA VAL A 143 5.71 3.00 0.71
C VAL A 143 6.13 1.83 -0.14
N SER A 144 5.54 0.66 0.14
CA SER A 144 5.87 -0.57 -0.56
C SER A 144 5.68 -0.24 -2.03
N ASP A 145 6.75 -0.40 -2.80
CA ASP A 145 6.76 -0.13 -4.23
C ASP A 145 5.45 -0.69 -4.83
N PRO A 146 4.61 0.13 -5.48
CA PRO A 146 3.26 -0.27 -5.86
C PRO A 146 3.29 -1.50 -6.78
N VAL A 147 4.35 -1.67 -7.56
CA VAL A 147 4.62 -2.88 -8.34
C VAL A 147 4.74 -4.10 -7.41
N THR A 148 5.65 -4.04 -6.43
CA THR A 148 5.84 -5.10 -5.43
C THR A 148 4.55 -5.42 -4.66
N THR A 149 3.79 -4.38 -4.27
CA THR A 149 2.53 -4.54 -3.54
C THR A 149 1.48 -5.29 -4.35
N ILE A 150 1.30 -4.92 -5.63
CA ILE A 150 0.35 -5.59 -6.52
C ILE A 150 0.80 -7.02 -6.83
N GLU A 151 2.09 -7.26 -7.04
CA GLU A 151 2.62 -8.62 -7.26
C GLU A 151 2.39 -9.53 -6.04
N GLN A 152 2.54 -9.00 -4.83
CA GLN A 152 2.20 -9.73 -3.60
C GLN A 152 0.69 -10.04 -3.51
N GLN A 153 -0.17 -9.09 -3.92
CA GLN A 153 -1.62 -9.31 -3.96
C GLN A 153 -2.03 -10.40 -4.96
N LEU A 154 -1.37 -10.43 -6.12
CA LEU A 154 -1.61 -11.42 -7.17
C LEU A 154 -0.96 -12.78 -6.87
N GLY A 155 0.04 -12.80 -5.97
CA GLY A 155 0.81 -14.00 -5.63
C GLY A 155 1.79 -14.43 -6.72
N CYS A 156 2.17 -13.54 -7.64
CA CYS A 156 3.08 -13.84 -8.74
C CYS A 156 3.83 -12.59 -9.23
N ALA A 157 4.93 -12.80 -9.98
CA ALA A 157 5.75 -11.74 -10.58
C ALA A 157 5.08 -11.13 -11.83
N PHE A 158 3.86 -10.61 -11.65
CA PHE A 158 2.96 -10.18 -12.72
C PHE A 158 3.57 -9.17 -13.67
N PHE A 159 4.20 -8.09 -13.19
CA PHE A 159 4.72 -7.04 -14.08
C PHE A 159 5.97 -7.49 -14.82
N SER A 160 6.78 -8.32 -14.18
CA SER A 160 7.93 -8.95 -14.85
C SER A 160 7.46 -9.84 -16.00
N ASN A 161 6.49 -10.72 -15.75
CA ASN A 161 5.90 -11.60 -16.77
C ASN A 161 5.24 -10.78 -17.89
N LEU A 162 4.47 -9.74 -17.54
CA LEU A 162 3.80 -8.89 -18.50
C LEU A 162 4.81 -8.13 -19.39
N THR A 163 5.91 -7.68 -18.81
CA THR A 163 7.00 -7.01 -19.55
C THR A 163 7.61 -7.98 -20.56
N GLU A 164 7.89 -9.23 -20.18
CA GLU A 164 8.42 -10.24 -21.10
C GLU A 164 7.46 -10.53 -22.26
N ILE A 165 6.17 -10.68 -21.97
CA ILE A 165 5.14 -10.86 -23.00
C ILE A 165 5.10 -9.64 -23.92
N ALA A 166 5.11 -8.43 -23.36
CA ALA A 166 5.08 -7.21 -24.15
C ALA A 166 6.34 -7.07 -25.04
N ILE A 167 7.53 -7.45 -24.56
CA ILE A 167 8.77 -7.48 -25.35
C ILE A 167 8.59 -8.37 -26.58
N GLN A 168 7.99 -9.56 -26.42
CA GLN A 168 7.73 -10.47 -27.54
C GLN A 168 6.76 -9.85 -28.55
N GLN A 169 5.71 -9.17 -28.07
CA GLN A 169 4.74 -8.49 -28.94
C GLN A 169 5.36 -7.33 -29.72
N MET A 170 6.26 -6.55 -29.10
CA MET A 170 6.95 -5.45 -29.77
C MET A 170 7.79 -5.89 -30.96
N GLN A 171 8.21 -7.16 -31.03
CA GLN A 171 8.94 -7.70 -32.18
C GLN A 171 8.02 -7.94 -33.38
N VAL A 172 6.76 -8.34 -33.14
CA VAL A 172 5.83 -8.84 -34.16
C VAL A 172 4.86 -7.75 -34.63
N LEU A 173 4.40 -6.89 -33.72
CA LEU A 173 3.44 -5.83 -34.04
C LEU A 173 4.03 -4.76 -34.97
N SER A 174 3.18 -4.18 -35.82
CA SER A 174 3.53 -2.96 -36.54
C SER A 174 3.73 -1.79 -35.56
N ASN A 175 4.37 -0.70 -36.00
CA ASN A 175 4.66 0.41 -35.09
C ASN A 175 3.38 1.02 -34.48
N SER A 176 2.35 1.24 -35.29
CA SER A 176 1.07 1.81 -34.85
C SER A 176 0.30 0.85 -33.94
N GLN A 177 0.37 -0.47 -34.20
CA GLN A 177 -0.21 -1.47 -33.31
C GLN A 177 0.54 -1.57 -31.98
N ALA A 178 1.87 -1.49 -32.00
CA ALA A 178 2.70 -1.49 -30.80
C ALA A 178 2.44 -0.24 -29.93
N ALA A 179 2.29 0.92 -30.56
CA ALA A 179 1.96 2.17 -29.88
C ALA A 179 0.58 2.08 -29.19
N ALA A 180 -0.44 1.58 -29.89
CA ALA A 180 -1.75 1.35 -29.30
C ALA A 180 -1.72 0.29 -28.19
N TYR A 181 -1.02 -0.83 -28.40
CA TYR A 181 -0.87 -1.87 -27.40
C TYR A 181 -0.32 -1.31 -26.08
N LEU A 182 0.79 -0.56 -26.14
CA LEU A 182 1.39 0.06 -24.96
C LEU A 182 0.47 1.10 -24.33
N GLY A 183 -0.15 1.97 -25.15
CA GLY A 183 -1.04 3.03 -24.69
C GLY A 183 -2.26 2.48 -23.95
N VAL A 184 -2.98 1.53 -24.57
CA VAL A 184 -4.17 0.91 -23.98
C VAL A 184 -3.79 0.12 -22.73
N LEU A 185 -2.73 -0.70 -22.79
CA LEU A 185 -2.27 -1.49 -21.65
C LEU A 185 -1.93 -0.62 -20.43
N LEU A 186 -1.16 0.45 -20.63
CA LEU A 186 -0.79 1.36 -19.55
C LEU A 186 -2.00 2.13 -19.02
N ALA A 187 -2.87 2.63 -19.89
CA ALA A 187 -4.06 3.35 -19.48
C ALA A 187 -4.98 2.47 -18.61
N GLY A 188 -5.18 1.20 -18.97
CA GLY A 188 -6.01 0.29 -18.20
C GLY A 188 -5.39 -0.15 -16.86
N LEU A 189 -4.06 -0.35 -16.82
CA LEU A 189 -3.34 -0.66 -15.57
C LEU A 189 -3.33 0.53 -14.61
N VAL A 190 -3.00 1.73 -15.10
CA VAL A 190 -2.98 2.96 -14.28
C VAL A 190 -4.38 3.36 -13.84
N SER A 191 -5.40 3.18 -14.69
CA SER A 191 -6.79 3.42 -14.31
C SER A 191 -7.22 2.52 -13.14
N ARG A 192 -6.77 1.26 -13.11
CA ARG A 192 -7.05 0.34 -12.00
C ARG A 192 -6.23 0.65 -10.76
N HIS A 193 -4.96 0.98 -10.95
CA HIS A 193 -3.97 1.21 -9.89
C HIS A 193 -3.30 2.58 -10.10
N PRO A 194 -3.95 3.70 -9.71
CA PRO A 194 -3.43 5.06 -9.97
C PRO A 194 -2.04 5.31 -9.41
N GLN A 195 -1.72 4.67 -8.28
CA GLN A 195 -0.40 4.70 -7.65
C GLN A 195 0.76 4.18 -8.51
N LEU A 196 0.50 3.46 -9.62
CA LEU A 196 1.52 3.15 -10.63
C LEU A 196 2.02 4.41 -11.35
N GLN A 197 1.16 5.41 -11.56
CA GLN A 197 1.52 6.64 -12.27
C GLN A 197 2.59 7.43 -11.52
N ASP A 198 2.46 7.53 -10.20
CA ASP A 198 3.37 8.31 -9.36
C ASP A 198 4.71 7.62 -9.09
N ALA A 199 4.81 6.31 -9.38
CA ALA A 199 6.00 5.50 -9.17
C ALA A 199 6.93 5.39 -10.39
N ASP A 200 6.75 6.23 -11.41
CA ASP A 200 7.46 6.19 -12.70
C ASP A 200 7.35 4.82 -13.42
N PHE A 201 6.32 4.03 -13.08
CA PHE A 201 6.09 2.73 -13.70
C PHE A 201 5.87 2.84 -15.22
N PRO A 202 5.04 3.77 -15.76
CA PRO A 202 4.81 3.85 -17.20
C PRO A 202 6.09 4.06 -18.00
N THR A 203 6.97 4.97 -17.57
CA THR A 203 8.24 5.24 -18.23
C THR A 203 9.15 4.01 -18.21
N ARG A 204 9.29 3.37 -17.05
CA ARG A 204 10.13 2.18 -16.88
C ARG A 204 9.60 1.00 -17.68
N PHE A 205 8.28 0.80 -17.68
CA PHE A 205 7.63 -0.27 -18.44
C PHE A 205 7.86 -0.08 -19.94
N ILE A 206 7.64 1.12 -20.48
CA ILE A 206 7.90 1.42 -21.89
C ILE A 206 9.38 1.20 -22.23
N ALA A 207 10.29 1.74 -21.43
CA ALA A 207 11.73 1.63 -21.66
C ALA A 207 12.19 0.16 -21.69
N ASN A 208 11.74 -0.64 -20.72
CA ASN A 208 12.07 -2.06 -20.66
C ASN A 208 11.47 -2.84 -21.84
N THR A 209 10.24 -2.52 -22.23
CA THR A 209 9.55 -3.22 -23.32
C THR A 209 10.20 -2.96 -24.68
N LEU A 210 10.76 -1.75 -24.88
CA LEU A 210 11.42 -1.35 -26.13
C LEU A 210 12.91 -1.69 -26.18
N GLN A 211 13.53 -2.13 -25.08
CA GLN A 211 14.98 -2.33 -24.96
C GLN A 211 15.56 -3.31 -25.99
N GLY A 212 14.76 -4.28 -26.47
CA GLY A 212 15.16 -5.28 -27.46
C GLY A 212 15.00 -4.86 -28.93
N LEU A 213 14.62 -3.60 -29.21
CA LEU A 213 14.44 -3.08 -30.57
C LEU A 213 15.62 -2.20 -31.01
N SER A 214 15.75 -1.98 -32.32
CA SER A 214 16.63 -0.92 -32.81
C SER A 214 16.11 0.45 -32.35
N GLN A 215 17.03 1.39 -32.11
CA GLN A 215 16.69 2.75 -31.69
C GLN A 215 15.73 3.43 -32.67
N GLU A 216 15.90 3.20 -33.97
CA GLU A 216 15.02 3.71 -35.02
C GLU A 216 13.58 3.18 -34.87
N ARG A 217 13.41 1.86 -34.67
CA ARG A 217 12.07 1.27 -34.50
C ARG A 217 11.41 1.75 -33.21
N ALA A 218 12.15 1.81 -32.10
CA ALA A 218 11.63 2.33 -30.83
C ALA A 218 11.13 3.78 -30.96
N MET A 219 11.88 4.64 -31.66
CA MET A 219 11.47 6.02 -31.91
C MET A 219 10.23 6.14 -32.80
N LEU A 220 10.10 5.27 -33.81
CA LEU A 220 8.91 5.24 -34.66
C LEU A 220 7.65 4.82 -33.90
N ILE A 221 7.76 3.88 -32.95
CA ILE A 221 6.65 3.47 -32.09
C ILE A 221 6.25 4.62 -31.14
N LEU A 222 7.22 5.26 -30.49
CA LEU A 222 6.97 6.33 -29.52
C LEU A 222 6.36 7.59 -30.12
N ASN A 223 6.65 7.86 -31.40
CA ASN A 223 6.18 9.05 -32.11
C ASN A 223 5.20 8.67 -33.24
N ASP A 224 4.54 7.52 -33.12
CA ASP A 224 3.62 7.05 -34.16
C ASP A 224 2.47 8.07 -34.31
N PRO A 225 2.23 8.60 -35.52
CA PRO A 225 1.23 9.64 -35.74
C PRO A 225 -0.19 9.10 -35.91
N GLU A 226 -0.39 7.78 -35.96
CA GLU A 226 -1.69 7.16 -36.18
C GLU A 226 -2.56 7.27 -34.92
N THR A 227 -3.67 7.99 -35.03
CA THR A 227 -4.56 8.27 -33.90
C THR A 227 -5.63 7.21 -33.68
N ASN A 228 -5.83 6.29 -34.63
CA ASN A 228 -6.82 5.21 -34.53
C ASN A 228 -6.35 3.93 -35.25
N PRO A 229 -5.27 3.29 -34.78
CA PRO A 229 -4.77 2.06 -35.38
C PRO A 229 -5.79 0.92 -35.21
N GLN A 230 -5.86 0.04 -36.22
CA GLN A 230 -6.64 -1.20 -36.08
C GLN A 230 -5.94 -2.13 -35.08
N PHE A 231 -6.49 -2.17 -33.87
CA PHE A 231 -5.96 -2.92 -32.74
C PHE A 231 -7.10 -3.66 -32.05
N ASP A 232 -6.95 -4.98 -31.89
CA ASP A 232 -7.88 -5.80 -31.13
C ASP A 232 -7.49 -5.78 -29.65
N GLU A 233 -8.22 -5.03 -28.83
CA GLU A 233 -7.96 -4.92 -27.40
C GLU A 233 -8.11 -6.25 -26.64
N MET A 234 -8.79 -7.25 -27.20
CA MET A 234 -8.97 -8.55 -26.55
C MET A 234 -7.63 -9.28 -26.31
N ILE A 235 -6.61 -9.00 -27.12
CA ILE A 235 -5.28 -9.59 -26.91
C ILE A 235 -4.67 -9.15 -25.57
N ILE A 236 -5.04 -7.96 -25.05
CA ILE A 236 -4.58 -7.48 -23.75
C ILE A 236 -5.10 -8.39 -22.64
N PHE A 237 -6.36 -8.84 -22.71
CA PHE A 237 -6.92 -9.74 -21.70
C PHE A 237 -6.19 -11.08 -21.66
N GLY A 238 -5.86 -11.63 -22.83
CA GLY A 238 -5.03 -12.83 -22.95
C GLY A 238 -3.66 -12.64 -22.29
N HIS A 239 -2.99 -11.52 -22.55
CA HIS A 239 -1.66 -11.25 -21.99
C HIS A 239 -1.69 -10.98 -20.48
N LEU A 240 -2.71 -10.28 -19.97
CA LEU A 240 -2.89 -10.05 -18.53
C LEU A 240 -3.12 -11.38 -17.80
N LEU A 241 -3.96 -12.26 -18.33
CA LEU A 241 -4.20 -13.59 -17.77
C LEU A 241 -2.94 -14.46 -17.83
N ALA A 242 -2.21 -14.44 -18.95
CA ALA A 242 -0.94 -15.13 -19.10
C ALA A 242 0.10 -14.64 -18.07
N ALA A 243 0.20 -13.32 -17.87
CA ALA A 243 1.10 -12.72 -16.89
C ALA A 243 0.77 -13.14 -15.44
N MET A 244 -0.52 -13.39 -15.14
CA MET A 244 -0.98 -13.95 -13.86
C MET A 244 -0.81 -15.47 -13.76
N GLY A 245 -0.30 -16.15 -14.80
CA GLY A 245 -0.09 -17.60 -14.82
C GLY A 245 -1.36 -18.41 -15.04
N ASP A 246 -2.43 -17.80 -15.58
CA ASP A 246 -3.62 -18.52 -16.00
C ASP A 246 -3.25 -19.49 -17.15
N LYS A 247 -3.66 -20.75 -17.07
CA LYS A 247 -3.32 -21.79 -18.07
C LYS A 247 -4.33 -21.86 -19.21
N GLU A 248 -5.48 -21.22 -19.07
CA GLU A 248 -6.59 -21.25 -20.02
C GLU A 248 -6.75 -19.91 -20.77
N TYR A 249 -5.77 -19.00 -20.66
CA TYR A 249 -5.79 -17.69 -21.33
C TYR A 249 -5.97 -17.77 -22.86
N HIS A 250 -5.51 -18.87 -23.47
CA HIS A 250 -5.66 -19.13 -24.91
C HIS A 250 -7.10 -19.35 -25.37
N ARG A 251 -8.02 -19.71 -24.46
CA ARG A 251 -9.42 -19.98 -24.83
C ARG A 251 -10.20 -18.71 -25.16
N LEU A 252 -9.72 -17.53 -24.79
CA LEU A 252 -10.38 -16.25 -25.10
C LEU A 252 -10.46 -15.95 -26.60
N THR A 253 -9.59 -16.55 -27.41
CA THR A 253 -9.49 -16.31 -28.85
C THR A 253 -10.16 -17.40 -29.70
N GLU A 254 -10.75 -18.43 -29.08
CA GLU A 254 -11.48 -19.50 -29.79
C GLU A 254 -12.93 -19.08 -30.05
N GLU A 255 -13.50 -19.39 -31.22
CA GLU A 255 -14.86 -18.97 -31.65
C GLU A 255 -16.00 -19.40 -30.69
N GLU A 256 -15.76 -20.40 -29.83
CA GLU A 256 -16.69 -20.88 -28.79
C GLU A 256 -16.27 -20.50 -27.35
N GLY A 257 -15.08 -19.90 -27.19
CA GLY A 257 -14.45 -19.64 -25.90
C GLY A 257 -14.84 -18.29 -25.30
N GLY A 258 -15.97 -18.27 -24.58
CA GLY A 258 -16.34 -17.11 -23.78
C GLY A 258 -15.38 -16.89 -22.61
N ILE A 259 -15.17 -15.62 -22.22
CA ILE A 259 -14.43 -15.28 -21.01
C ILE A 259 -15.14 -15.87 -19.79
N SER A 260 -14.43 -16.70 -19.01
CA SER A 260 -15.03 -17.31 -17.84
C SER A 260 -15.22 -16.29 -16.71
N LEU A 261 -16.15 -16.56 -15.80
CA LEU A 261 -16.34 -15.71 -14.62
C LEU A 261 -15.05 -15.61 -13.76
N ASP A 262 -14.27 -16.69 -13.70
CA ASP A 262 -13.00 -16.71 -12.97
C ASP A 262 -11.94 -15.84 -13.64
N GLN A 263 -11.86 -15.88 -14.97
CA GLN A 263 -10.98 -15.01 -15.75
C GLN A 263 -11.38 -13.53 -15.63
N LEU A 264 -12.68 -13.22 -15.64
CA LEU A 264 -13.16 -11.85 -15.40
C LEU A 264 -12.77 -11.35 -14.01
N LYS A 265 -12.88 -12.19 -12.98
CA LYS A 265 -12.46 -11.84 -11.62
C LYS A 265 -10.97 -11.55 -11.54
N LYS A 266 -10.13 -12.35 -12.20
CA LYS A 266 -8.69 -12.11 -12.27
C LYS A 266 -8.38 -10.80 -12.99
N LEU A 267 -9.02 -10.55 -14.13
CA LEU A 267 -8.82 -9.30 -14.87
C LEU A 267 -9.26 -8.07 -14.06
N ASP A 268 -10.36 -8.15 -13.30
CA ASP A 268 -10.80 -7.05 -12.42
C ASP A 268 -9.78 -6.69 -11.34
N LEU A 269 -8.82 -7.57 -11.00
CA LEU A 269 -7.74 -7.24 -10.06
C LEU A 269 -6.72 -6.28 -10.65
N VAL A 270 -6.53 -6.30 -11.98
CA VAL A 270 -5.41 -5.60 -12.64
C VAL A 270 -5.87 -4.61 -13.72
N TRP A 271 -7.11 -4.69 -14.18
CA TRP A 271 -7.60 -3.95 -15.33
C TRP A 271 -8.92 -3.24 -15.04
N SER A 272 -9.03 -1.96 -15.40
CA SER A 272 -10.27 -1.21 -15.25
C SER A 272 -10.99 -0.86 -16.56
N GLY A 273 -10.31 -0.88 -17.72
CA GLY A 273 -10.88 -0.59 -19.05
C GLY A 273 -11.78 0.66 -19.14
N GLU A 274 -12.45 0.86 -20.29
CA GLU A 274 -13.54 1.85 -20.39
C GLU A 274 -14.87 1.31 -19.81
N ARG A 275 -15.05 -0.01 -19.79
CA ARG A 275 -16.18 -0.69 -19.14
C ARG A 275 -15.70 -1.36 -17.86
N ARG A 276 -16.40 -1.12 -16.76
CA ARG A 276 -16.10 -1.70 -15.44
C ARG A 276 -16.33 -3.21 -15.47
N LEU A 277 -15.26 -4.00 -15.49
CA LEU A 277 -15.33 -5.47 -15.44
C LEU A 277 -16.11 -5.98 -14.22
N SER A 278 -15.98 -5.31 -13.07
CA SER A 278 -16.81 -5.52 -11.88
C SER A 278 -18.32 -5.49 -12.11
N GLU A 279 -18.83 -4.68 -13.04
CA GLU A 279 -20.26 -4.65 -13.39
C GLU A 279 -20.66 -5.90 -14.20
N MET A 280 -19.78 -6.37 -15.08
CA MET A 280 -19.98 -7.61 -15.84
C MET A 280 -19.96 -8.84 -14.94
N VAL A 281 -19.02 -8.89 -13.98
CA VAL A 281 -18.94 -9.94 -12.94
C VAL A 281 -20.25 -9.98 -12.15
N ALA A 282 -20.72 -8.83 -11.65
CA ALA A 282 -21.96 -8.75 -10.88
C ALA A 282 -23.20 -9.17 -11.67
N MET A 283 -23.24 -8.90 -12.99
CA MET A 283 -24.33 -9.35 -13.86
C MET A 283 -24.30 -10.87 -14.08
N MET A 284 -23.12 -11.45 -14.32
CA MET A 284 -22.97 -12.90 -14.51
C MET A 284 -23.26 -13.70 -13.24
N GLU A 285 -22.86 -13.20 -12.07
CA GLU A 285 -23.19 -13.82 -10.78
C GLU A 285 -24.70 -13.82 -10.52
N LYS A 286 -25.39 -12.70 -10.80
CA LYS A 286 -26.86 -12.61 -10.71
C LYS A 286 -27.56 -13.55 -11.69
N TRP A 287 -27.00 -13.74 -12.89
CA TRP A 287 -27.56 -14.63 -13.90
C TRP A 287 -27.40 -16.11 -13.52
N HIS A 288 -26.22 -16.52 -13.03
CA HIS A 288 -25.99 -17.87 -12.51
C HIS A 288 -26.86 -18.19 -11.29
N PHE A 289 -27.17 -17.20 -10.44
CA PHE A 289 -28.04 -17.39 -9.28
C PHE A 289 -29.52 -17.52 -9.66
N ARG A 290 -29.96 -16.93 -10.78
CA ARG A 290 -31.34 -17.05 -11.28
C ARG A 290 -31.59 -18.33 -12.08
N ASN A 291 -30.54 -18.98 -12.56
CA ASN A 291 -30.60 -20.20 -13.37
C ASN A 291 -30.17 -21.47 -12.60
N ARG A 292 -30.10 -21.41 -11.26
CA ARG A 292 -30.04 -22.57 -10.36
C ARG A 292 -31.37 -22.72 -9.65
#